data_AF-A0A0J6D0D2-F1
#
_entry.id   AF-A0A0J6D0D2-F1
#
_cell.length_a   1.000
_cell.length_b   1.000
_cell.length_c   1.000
_cell.angle_alpha   90.00
_cell.angle_beta   90.00
_cell.angle_gamma   90.00
#
_symmetry.space_group_name_H-M   'P 1'
#
loop_
_entity.id
_entity.type
_entity.pdbx_description
1 polymer ?
#
loop_
_entity_poly.entity_id
_entity_poly.type
_entity_poly.pdbx_seq_one_letter_code
_entity_poly.pdbx_strand_id
1 'polypeptide(L)'
;MVRKSEEPIELIAGQYLVGTDVPEGRYQVTNTGDGTNFFVYDSSGMPIVNTILGDGMVGTGDYVFFTTTGDMIETLGPVKLLPIE
;
A
#
# COMPACT_ATOMS: atom_id res chain seq x y z
N MET A 1 -14.13 -7.18 6.78
CA MET A 1 -12.96 -7.43 5.92
C MET A 1 -12.39 -8.78 6.30
N VAL A 2 -12.22 -9.71 5.36
CA VAL A 2 -11.65 -11.04 5.63
C VAL A 2 -10.18 -10.97 5.24
N ARG A 3 -9.28 -11.31 6.19
CA ARG A 3 -7.84 -11.41 5.91
C ARG A 3 -7.57 -12.75 5.25
N LYS A 4 -6.73 -12.74 4.21
CA LYS A 4 -6.18 -13.99 3.68
C LYS A 4 -5.13 -14.50 4.66
N SER A 5 -4.94 -15.82 4.75
CA SER A 5 -3.94 -16.43 5.66
C SER A 5 -2.47 -16.23 5.20
N GLU A 6 -2.22 -15.25 4.34
CA GLU A 6 -0.90 -14.93 3.80
C GLU A 6 -0.15 -13.98 4.73
N GLU A 7 1.17 -14.12 4.77
CA GLU A 7 2.02 -13.23 5.57
C GLU A 7 1.96 -11.80 5.05
N PRO A 8 1.97 -10.78 5.93
CA PRO A 8 2.03 -9.39 5.51
C PRO A 8 3.32 -9.09 4.74
N ILE A 9 3.22 -8.28 3.69
CA ILE A 9 4.39 -7.79 2.96
C ILE A 9 4.88 -6.52 3.64
N GLU A 10 6.14 -6.50 4.09
CA GLU A 10 6.76 -5.32 4.70
C GLU A 10 7.50 -4.52 3.64
N LEU A 11 7.20 -3.23 3.54
CA LEU A 11 7.87 -2.30 2.64
C LEU A 11 8.53 -1.18 3.46
N ILE A 12 9.72 -0.76 3.04
CA ILE A 12 10.34 0.47 3.51
C ILE A 12 9.95 1.63 2.58
N ALA A 13 10.43 2.84 2.87
CA ALA A 13 10.25 3.95 1.94
C ALA A 13 10.88 3.61 0.58
N GLY A 14 10.13 3.84 -0.51
CA GLY A 14 10.58 3.52 -1.86
C GLY A 14 9.43 3.35 -2.86
N GLN A 15 9.80 2.87 -4.04
CA GLN A 15 8.92 2.56 -5.15
C GLN A 15 9.02 1.06 -5.45
N TYR A 16 7.88 0.42 -5.68
CA TYR A 16 7.75 -1.03 -5.85
C TYR A 16 6.83 -1.32 -7.04
N LEU A 17 7.29 -2.17 -7.95
CA LEU A 17 6.55 -2.56 -9.14
C LEU A 17 5.68 -3.78 -8.85
N VAL A 18 4.37 -3.65 -9.07
CA VAL A 18 3.43 -4.75 -8.88
C VAL A 18 3.60 -5.79 -9.99
N GLY A 19 3.64 -7.05 -9.59
CA GLY A 19 4.02 -8.20 -10.42
C GLY A 19 5.52 -8.52 -10.40
N THR A 20 6.36 -7.67 -9.81
CA THR A 20 7.80 -7.92 -9.62
C THR A 20 8.18 -7.94 -8.14
N ASP A 21 7.94 -6.83 -7.44
CA ASP A 21 8.29 -6.67 -6.03
C ASP A 21 7.12 -7.04 -5.10
N VAL A 22 5.89 -6.79 -5.55
CA VAL A 22 4.65 -7.05 -4.82
C VAL A 22 3.68 -7.79 -5.73
N PRO A 23 3.05 -8.90 -5.30
CA PRO A 23 2.02 -9.56 -6.11
C PRO A 23 0.82 -8.64 -6.37
N GLU A 24 0.10 -8.88 -7.46
CA GLU A 24 -1.20 -8.22 -7.66
C GLU A 24 -2.23 -8.72 -6.65
N GLY A 25 -3.20 -7.87 -6.32
CA GLY A 25 -4.26 -8.23 -5.40
C GLY A 25 -4.92 -7.07 -4.71
N ARG A 26 -5.57 -7.39 -3.59
CA ARG A 26 -6.25 -6.44 -2.73
C ARG A 26 -5.59 -6.46 -1.36
N TYR A 27 -5.27 -5.26 -0.87
CA TYR A 27 -4.52 -5.11 0.38
C TYR A 27 -5.17 -4.07 1.26
N GLN A 28 -5.10 -4.30 2.57
CA GLN A 28 -5.11 -3.21 3.54
C GLN A 28 -3.66 -2.79 3.77
N VAL A 29 -3.35 -1.50 3.58
CA VAL A 29 -2.06 -0.91 3.96
C VAL A 29 -2.19 -0.24 5.34
N THR A 30 -1.17 -0.45 6.17
CA THR A 30 -1.02 0.20 7.49
C THR A 30 0.41 0.74 7.63
N ASN A 31 0.59 1.93 8.20
CA ASN A 31 1.92 2.45 8.52
C ASN A 31 2.48 1.74 9.75
N THR A 32 3.80 1.55 9.80
CA THR A 32 4.49 1.00 10.97
C THR A 32 5.40 2.00 11.68
N GLY A 33 5.42 3.27 11.21
CA GLY A 33 6.05 4.42 11.86
C GLY A 33 5.03 5.47 12.32
N ASP A 34 5.41 6.75 12.31
CA ASP A 34 4.59 7.87 12.81
C ASP A 34 3.49 8.36 11.84
N GLY A 35 3.43 7.78 10.64
CA GLY A 35 2.53 8.17 9.54
C GLY A 35 3.32 8.36 8.25
N THR A 36 2.67 8.15 7.09
CA THR A 36 3.34 8.28 5.79
C THR A 36 2.37 8.56 4.65
N ASN A 37 2.87 9.25 3.61
CA ASN A 37 2.19 9.26 2.32
C ASN A 37 2.28 7.87 1.66
N PHE A 38 1.19 7.49 1.01
CA PHE A 38 1.07 6.25 0.25
C PHE A 38 0.35 6.53 -1.06
N PHE A 39 1.00 6.16 -2.15
CA PHE A 39 0.52 6.35 -3.51
C PHE A 39 0.51 5.03 -4.26
N VAL A 40 -0.44 4.90 -5.18
CA VAL A 40 -0.42 3.88 -6.21
C VAL A 40 -0.70 4.56 -7.54
N TYR A 41 0.15 4.27 -8.51
CA TYR A 41 0.03 4.75 -9.89
C TYR A 41 -0.30 3.56 -10.78
N ASP A 42 -1.22 3.76 -11.72
CA ASP A 42 -1.44 2.76 -12.77
C ASP A 42 -0.25 2.70 -13.76
N SER A 43 -0.29 1.73 -14.66
CA SER A 43 0.75 1.55 -15.70
C SER A 43 0.92 2.74 -16.65
N SER A 44 -0.02 3.70 -16.69
CA SER A 44 0.10 4.96 -17.45
C SER A 44 0.69 6.10 -16.61
N GLY A 45 1.01 5.84 -15.34
CA GLY A 45 1.52 6.83 -14.39
C GLY A 45 0.43 7.69 -13.74
N MET A 46 -0.85 7.34 -13.89
CA MET A 46 -1.95 8.09 -13.28
C MET A 46 -2.15 7.64 -11.83
N PRO A 47 -2.27 8.56 -10.86
CA PRO A 47 -2.50 8.19 -9.47
C PRO A 47 -3.90 7.61 -9.29
N ILE A 48 -3.98 6.37 -8.81
CA ILE A 48 -5.22 5.65 -8.47
C ILE A 48 -5.43 5.53 -6.96
N VAL A 49 -4.37 5.73 -6.17
CA VAL A 49 -4.43 5.91 -4.70
C VAL A 49 -3.57 7.12 -4.33
N ASN A 50 -4.10 7.96 -3.45
CA ASN A 50 -3.38 9.08 -2.85
C ASN A 50 -3.95 9.33 -1.45
N THR A 51 -3.23 8.88 -0.43
CA THR A 51 -3.67 8.97 0.96
C THR A 51 -2.49 9.18 1.91
N ILE A 52 -2.80 9.70 3.10
CA ILE A 52 -1.87 9.79 4.22
C ILE A 52 -2.31 8.77 5.26
N LEU A 53 -1.42 7.82 5.57
CA LEU A 53 -1.60 6.83 6.62
C LEU A 53 -1.15 7.43 7.96
N GLY A 54 -1.86 7.12 9.03
CA GLY A 54 -1.55 7.65 10.37
C GLY A 54 -2.61 7.29 11.39
N ASP A 55 -2.68 8.02 12.51
CA ASP A 55 -3.53 7.71 13.67
C ASP A 55 -4.73 8.66 13.85
N GLY A 56 -5.05 9.45 12.82
CA GLY A 56 -6.06 10.52 12.85
C GLY A 56 -5.48 11.91 13.11
N MET A 57 -4.26 12.04 13.64
CA MET A 57 -3.58 13.34 13.77
C MET A 57 -2.73 13.68 12.54
N VAL A 58 -2.08 12.67 11.94
CA VAL A 58 -1.23 12.81 10.74
C VAL A 58 -1.96 12.37 9.46
N GLY A 59 -2.73 11.29 9.53
CA GLY A 59 -3.41 10.64 8.40
C GLY A 59 -4.61 9.79 8.85
N THR A 60 -5.44 9.31 7.93
CA THR A 60 -6.76 8.72 8.23
C THR A 60 -6.77 7.22 8.57
N GLY A 61 -5.72 6.69 9.21
CA GLY A 61 -5.66 5.26 9.51
C GLY A 61 -5.20 4.40 8.34
N ASP A 62 -5.58 3.13 8.42
CA ASP A 62 -5.35 2.14 7.38
C ASP A 62 -6.16 2.45 6.11
N TYR A 63 -5.70 1.99 4.95
CA TYR A 63 -6.41 2.14 3.68
C TYR A 63 -6.51 0.82 2.93
N VAL A 64 -7.63 0.59 2.24
CA VAL A 64 -7.82 -0.62 1.40
C VAL A 64 -7.77 -0.23 -0.07
N PHE A 65 -6.94 -0.92 -0.84
CA PHE A 65 -6.76 -0.67 -2.27
C PHE A 65 -6.65 -1.96 -3.07
N PHE A 66 -6.86 -1.84 -4.37
CA PHE A 66 -6.56 -2.86 -5.37
C PHE A 66 -5.32 -2.43 -6.15
N THR A 67 -4.52 -3.40 -6.56
CA THR A 67 -3.41 -3.18 -7.47
C THR A 67 -3.27 -4.36 -8.42
N THR A 68 -2.85 -4.07 -9.65
CA THR A 68 -2.64 -5.05 -10.71
C THR A 68 -1.21 -4.97 -11.24
N THR A 69 -0.79 -6.05 -11.89
CA THR A 69 0.52 -6.12 -12.54
C THR A 69 0.79 -4.90 -13.42
N GLY A 70 1.92 -4.22 -13.18
CA GLY A 70 2.33 -2.99 -13.88
C GLY A 70 2.03 -1.69 -13.13
N ASP A 71 1.22 -1.73 -12.07
CA ASP A 71 1.09 -0.58 -11.16
C ASP A 71 2.38 -0.34 -10.38
N MET A 72 2.59 0.90 -9.93
CA MET A 72 3.68 1.28 -9.04
C MET A 72 3.13 1.70 -7.68
N ILE A 73 3.59 1.05 -6.63
CA ILE A 73 3.36 1.47 -5.24
C ILE A 73 4.51 2.39 -4.82
N GLU A 74 4.19 3.56 -4.28
CA GLU A 74 5.17 4.45 -3.66
C GLU A 74 4.78 4.73 -2.21
N THR A 75 5.74 4.58 -1.30
CA THR A 75 5.55 4.96 0.10
C THR A 75 6.77 5.73 0.60
N LEU A 76 6.53 6.75 1.42
CA LEU A 76 7.58 7.61 1.97
C LEU A 76 8.01 7.21 3.39
N GLY A 77 7.57 6.04 3.85
CA GLY A 77 7.81 5.51 5.18
C GLY A 77 7.50 4.01 5.22
N PRO A 78 7.82 3.33 6.32
CA PRO A 78 7.61 1.89 6.40
C PRO A 78 6.11 1.55 6.53
N VAL A 79 5.66 0.55 5.77
CA VAL A 79 4.27 0.08 5.75
C VAL A 79 4.19 -1.45 5.75
N LYS A 80 3.03 -1.97 6.12
CA LYS A 80 2.64 -3.38 5.94
C LYS A 80 1.45 -3.47 5.01
N LEU A 81 1.57 -4.32 3.99
CA LEU A 81 0.45 -4.72 3.14
C LEU A 81 -0.11 -6.03 3.69
N LEU A 82 -1.37 -5.99 4.12
CA LEU A 82 -2.12 -7.14 4.62
C LEU A 82 -3.02 -7.64 3.47
N PRO A 83 -2.78 -8.85 2.92
CA PRO A 83 -3.63 -9.41 1.87
C PRO A 83 -5.06 -9.66 2.37
N ILE A 84 -6.07 -9.29 1.58
CA ILE A 84 -7.49 -9.43 1.93
C ILE A 84 -8.33 -9.94 0.75
N GLU A 85 -9.50 -10.51 1.08
CA GLU A 85 -10.55 -10.89 0.12
C GLU A 85 -11.65 -9.81 0.04
#